data_AF-X1B4H4-F1
#
_entry.id   AF-X1B4H4-F1
#
_cell.length_a   1.000
_cell.length_b   1.000
_cell.length_c   1.000
_cell.angle_alpha   90.00
_cell.angle_beta   90.00
_cell.angle_gamma   90.00
#
_symmetry.space_group_name_H-M   'P 1'
#
loop_
_entity.id
_entity.type
_entity.pdbx_description
1 polymer ?
#
loop_
_entity_poly.entity_id
_entity_poly.type
_entity_poly.pdbx_seq_one_letter_code
_entity_poly.pdbx_strand_id
1 'polypeptide(L)' 'DGIDLFIEVGPGKVLKGLLRRIDRRALVLGMENPQDLERIEHYCS' A
#
# COMPACT_ATOMS: atom_id res chain seq x y z
N ASP A 1 -1.97 18.08 5.75
CA ASP A 1 -1.72 17.03 6.77
C ASP A 1 -2.77 15.95 6.62
N GLY A 2 -2.47 14.96 5.80
CA GLY A 2 -3.37 13.86 5.44
C GLY A 2 -2.59 12.56 5.33
N ILE A 3 -3.28 11.49 4.97
CA ILE A 3 -2.62 10.20 4.69
C ILE A 3 -2.17 10.21 3.23
N ASP A 4 -0.86 10.09 3.01
CA ASP A 4 -0.28 10.03 1.66
C ASP A 4 0.02 8.60 1.20
N LEU A 5 0.10 7.65 2.15
CA LEU A 5 0.50 6.26 1.92
C LEU A 5 -0.39 5.27 2.68
N PHE A 6 -0.85 4.24 1.98
CA PHE A 6 -1.57 3.11 2.53
C PHE A 6 -0.77 1.82 2.34
N ILE A 7 -0.79 0.93 3.33
CA ILE A 7 -0.17 -0.40 3.25
C ILE A 7 -1.25 -1.46 3.48
N GLU A 8 -1.50 -2.29 2.48
CA GLU A 8 -2.38 -3.47 2.56
C GLU A 8 -1.53 -4.67 2.97
N VAL A 9 -1.81 -5.23 4.14
CA VAL A 9 -1.09 -6.40 4.69
C VAL A 9 -1.94 -7.66 4.50
N GLY A 10 -1.32 -8.72 4.01
CA GLY A 10 -1.97 -10.00 3.73
C GLY A 10 -2.16 -10.23 2.23
N PRO A 11 -2.60 -11.44 1.84
CA PRO A 11 -2.65 -11.87 0.45
C PRO A 11 -3.72 -11.09 -0.34
N GLY A 12 -3.36 -10.62 -1.53
CA GLY A 12 -4.30 -9.99 -2.46
C GLY A 12 -4.21 -8.46 -2.52
N LYS A 13 -5.18 -7.86 -3.22
CA LYS A 13 -5.18 -6.42 -3.60
C LYS A 13 -6.58 -5.80 -3.50
N VAL A 14 -7.38 -6.27 -2.55
CA VAL A 14 -8.80 -5.89 -2.44
C VAL A 14 -8.92 -4.44 -1.99
N LEU A 15 -8.25 -4.08 -0.90
CA LEU A 15 -8.27 -2.71 -0.37
C LEU A 15 -7.63 -1.74 -1.36
N LYS A 16 -6.53 -2.14 -2.01
CA LYS A 16 -5.92 -1.40 -3.12
C LYS A 16 -6.90 -1.17 -4.27
N GLY A 17 -7.68 -2.18 -4.64
CA GLY A 17 -8.70 -2.07 -5.68
C GLY A 17 -9.82 -1.09 -5.30
N LEU A 18 -10.29 -1.14 -4.05
CA LEU A 18 -11.30 -0.23 -3.52
C LEU A 18 -10.78 1.21 -3.46
N LEU A 19 -9.56 1.41 -2.94
CA LEU A 19 -8.90 2.72 -2.88
C LEU A 19 -8.78 3.35 -4.27
N ARG A 20 -8.37 2.59 -5.30
CA ARG A 20 -8.27 3.12 -6.67
C ARG A 20 -9.60 3.56 -7.28
N ARG A 21 -10.73 3.05 -6.79
CA ARG A 21 -12.07 3.51 -7.22
C ARG A 21 -12.46 4.83 -6.54
N ILE A 22 -12.01 5.05 -5.31
CA ILE A 22 -12.27 6.26 -4.52
C ILE A 22 -11.34 7.39 -4.96
N ASP A 23 -10.04 7.11 -4.98
CA ASP A 23 -9.00 8.04 -5.41
C ASP A 23 -7.93 7.30 -6.22
N ARG A 24 -7.78 7.73 -7.48
CA ARG A 24 -6.76 7.18 -8.38
C ARG A 24 -5.35 7.62 -8.04
N ARG A 25 -5.19 8.67 -7.23
CA ARG A 25 -3.90 9.24 -6.82
C ARG A 25 -3.37 8.65 -5.51
N ALA A 26 -4.22 7.97 -4.74
CA ALA A 26 -3.81 7.34 -3.48
C ALA A 26 -2.69 6.31 -3.72
N LEU A 27 -1.58 6.46 -2.99
CA LEU A 27 -0.47 5.52 -3.04
C LEU A 27 -0.76 4.34 -2.11
N VAL A 28 -0.82 3.13 -2.67
CA VAL A 28 -1.10 1.90 -1.92
C VAL A 28 -0.02 0.85 -2.21
N LEU A 29 0.74 0.51 -1.18
CA LEU A 29 1.72 -0.60 -1.17
C LEU A 29 1.05 -1.87 -0.63
N GLY A 30 1.50 -3.03 -1.10
CA GLY A 30 1.02 -4.32 -0.61
C GLY A 30 2.17 -5.08 0.04
N MET A 31 1.88 -5.74 1.16
CA MET A 31 2.80 -6.61 1.90
C MET A 31 2.16 -7.98 2.05
N GLU A 32 2.51 -8.92 1.18
CA GLU A 32 1.99 -10.29 1.23
C GLU A 32 2.95 -11.22 1.98
N ASN A 33 4.25 -10.94 1.91
CA ASN A 33 5.30 -11.73 2.53
C ASN A 33 6.35 -10.85 3.23
N PRO A 34 7.22 -11.43 4.08
CA PRO A 34 8.25 -10.66 4.78
C PRO A 34 9.25 -9.94 3.84
N GLN A 35 9.50 -10.46 2.63
CA GLN A 35 10.41 -9.83 1.67
C GLN A 35 9.86 -8.52 1.09
N ASP A 36 8.53 -8.33 1.11
CA ASP A 36 7.91 -7.06 0.72
C ASP A 36 8.22 -5.93 1.70
N LEU A 37 8.62 -6.26 2.94
CA LEU A 37 8.96 -5.26 3.97
C LEU A 37 10.16 -4.40 3.56
N GLU A 38 11.21 -5.01 3.01
CA GLU A 38 12.42 -4.29 2.56
C GLU A 38 12.07 -3.22 1.50
N ARG A 39 11.12 -3.53 0.60
CA ARG A 39 10.63 -2.57 -0.39
C ARG A 39 9.85 -1.41 0.23
N ILE A 40 9.12 -1.67 1.30
CA ILE A 40 8.33 -0.66 2.01
C ILE A 40 9.23 0.26 2.84
N GLU A 41 10.25 -0.28 3.50
CA GLU A 41 11.21 0.51 4.28
C GLU A 41 11.91 1.58 3.42
N HIS A 42 12.27 1.25 2.18
CA HIS A 42 12.81 2.20 1.21
C HIS A 42 11.86 3.35 0.84
N TYR A 43 10.54 3.20 1.01
CA TYR A 43 9.56 4.26 0.72
C TYR A 43 9.39 5.28 1.85
N CYS A 44 9.77 4.90 3.08
CA CYS A 44 9.63 5.71 4.29
C CYS A 44 10.95 6.38 4.72
N SER A 45 12.03 6.16 3.96
CA SER A 45 13.38 6.71 4.18
C SER A 45 13.59 7.98 3.36
#